data_AF-A0A1V9F331-F1
#
_entry.id   AF-A0A1V9F331-F1
#
_cell.length_a   1.000
_cell.length_b   1.000
_cell.length_c   1.000
_cell.angle_alpha   90.00
_cell.angle_beta   90.00
_cell.angle_gamma   90.00
#
_symmetry.space_group_name_H-M   'P 1'
#
loop_
_entity.id
_entity.type
_entity.pdbx_description
1 polymer ?
#
loop_
_entity_poly.entity_id
_entity_poly.type
_entity_poly.pdbx_seq_one_letter_code
_entity_poly.pdbx_strand_id
1 'polypeptide(L)'
;MTVLNTENREYITWQYQELNFGLLGGLKIEGMERMRVTLKVEYKQQAVRHNLDLYNNESLDKLVRRCAERFALGTSYIASAFATLINLLETYRLEQLKLLAKEKEPVKQLTESERKEAEAFLKQPGLLRRTNELIGQSGVIGEENNRLLMYLVFTSRKREEPLHVISLGSSGTGKTHLQEKVGELIPVEDVIQITSLLENAFYYFGKQELKHKLILIEDLDGAGEVLLDR
;
A
#
# COMPACT_ATOMS: atom_id res chain seq x y z
N MET A 1 -31.10 10.26 5.40
CA MET A 1 -29.74 9.80 5.76
C MET A 1 -28.76 10.68 5.02
N THR A 2 -27.88 11.38 5.73
CA THR A 2 -26.80 12.19 5.15
C THR A 2 -25.58 11.30 4.92
N VAL A 3 -25.01 11.34 3.71
CA VAL A 3 -23.86 10.53 3.28
C VAL A 3 -22.57 11.29 3.59
N LEU A 4 -21.45 10.58 3.83
CA LEU A 4 -20.11 11.19 3.90
C LEU A 4 -19.78 11.84 2.56
N ASN A 5 -19.37 13.11 2.57
CA ASN A 5 -18.75 13.72 1.40
C ASN A 5 -17.25 13.39 1.42
N THR A 6 -16.83 12.62 0.42
CA THR A 6 -15.46 12.12 0.24
C THR A 6 -14.85 12.59 -1.08
N GLU A 7 -15.38 13.65 -1.70
CA GLU A 7 -14.84 14.23 -2.94
C GLU A 7 -13.37 14.67 -2.77
N ASN A 8 -13.04 15.19 -1.59
CA ASN A 8 -11.67 15.50 -1.19
C ASN A 8 -11.19 14.48 -0.15
N ARG A 9 -10.21 13.64 -0.52
CA ARG A 9 -9.64 12.61 0.37
C ARG A 9 -8.91 13.20 1.58
N GLU A 10 -8.37 14.41 1.47
CA GLU A 10 -7.69 15.11 2.56
C GLU A 10 -8.67 15.87 3.47
N TYR A 11 -9.93 16.01 3.04
CA TYR A 11 -10.97 16.69 3.80
C TYR A 11 -12.33 16.04 3.64
N ILE A 12 -12.58 15.01 4.45
CA ILE A 12 -13.86 14.29 4.47
C ILE A 12 -14.83 15.04 5.36
N THR A 13 -16.05 15.29 4.87
CA THR A 13 -17.05 16.04 5.64
C THR A 13 -18.36 15.29 5.77
N TRP A 14 -19.09 15.56 6.85
CA TRP A 14 -20.40 14.97 7.09
C TRP A 14 -21.26 15.87 7.97
N GLN A 15 -22.55 15.92 7.68
CA GLN A 15 -23.51 16.71 8.44
C GLN A 15 -24.48 15.80 9.19
N TYR A 16 -24.64 16.05 10.49
CA TYR A 16 -25.65 15.43 11.34
C TYR A 16 -26.60 16.51 11.85
N GLN A 17 -27.75 16.65 11.18
CA GLN A 17 -28.70 17.73 11.46
C GLN A 17 -27.99 19.10 11.43
N GLU A 18 -27.87 19.80 12.54
CA GLU A 18 -27.19 21.10 12.63
C GLU A 18 -25.67 21.02 12.91
N LEU A 19 -25.14 19.82 13.17
CA LEU A 19 -23.71 19.59 13.40
C LEU A 19 -22.99 19.31 12.09
N ASN A 20 -21.85 19.97 11.89
CA ASN A 20 -20.94 19.67 10.78
C ASN A 20 -19.65 19.06 11.30
N PHE A 21 -19.26 17.94 10.72
CA PHE A 21 -18.02 17.22 11.00
C PHE A 21 -17.09 17.35 9.80
N GLY A 22 -15.82 17.63 10.07
CA GLY A 22 -14.75 17.64 9.07
C GLY A 22 -13.53 16.90 9.59
N LEU A 23 -13.07 15.91 8.84
CA LEU A 23 -11.83 15.19 9.09
C LEU A 23 -10.72 15.86 8.29
N LEU A 24 -9.75 16.44 8.98
CA LEU A 24 -8.62 17.15 8.39
C LEU A 24 -7.43 16.21 8.22
N GLY A 25 -6.83 16.18 7.04
CA GLY A 25 -5.69 15.31 6.71
C GLY A 25 -6.09 13.88 6.36
N GLY A 26 -7.34 13.71 5.91
CA GLY A 26 -7.90 12.44 5.46
C GLY A 26 -8.07 11.37 6.54
N LEU A 27 -8.30 10.14 6.07
CA LEU A 27 -8.54 8.96 6.90
C LEU A 27 -7.64 7.82 6.44
N LYS A 28 -6.85 7.27 7.36
CA LYS A 28 -6.06 6.07 7.07
C LYS A 28 -6.99 4.87 6.86
N ILE A 29 -6.90 4.26 5.67
CA ILE A 29 -7.77 3.15 5.28
C ILE A 29 -7.32 1.84 5.94
N GLU A 30 -6.01 1.57 5.95
CA GLU A 30 -5.39 0.39 6.57
C GLU A 30 -5.35 0.45 8.11
N GLY A 31 -5.16 -0.69 8.77
CA GLY A 31 -5.08 -0.78 10.24
C GLY A 31 -6.43 -0.56 10.93
N MET A 32 -7.35 -1.50 10.76
CA MET A 32 -8.76 -1.41 11.23
C MET A 32 -8.92 -1.43 12.75
N GLU A 33 -7.85 -1.66 13.51
CA GLU A 33 -7.86 -1.70 14.97
C GLU A 33 -7.76 -0.31 15.62
N ARG A 34 -7.49 0.74 14.84
CA ARG A 34 -7.36 2.14 15.31
C ARG A 34 -8.04 3.08 14.33
N MET A 35 -8.52 4.23 14.81
CA MET A 35 -9.06 5.29 13.95
C MET A 35 -8.59 6.67 14.40
N ARG A 36 -7.30 6.96 14.19
CA ARG A 36 -6.71 8.26 14.52
C ARG A 36 -7.08 9.31 13.48
N VAL A 37 -7.68 10.41 13.93
CA VAL A 37 -8.16 11.50 13.08
C VAL A 37 -7.88 12.86 13.71
N THR A 38 -7.80 13.89 12.87
CA THR A 38 -7.95 15.28 13.32
C THR A 38 -9.36 15.74 12.98
N LEU A 39 -10.23 15.77 13.98
CA LEU A 39 -11.65 16.08 13.80
C LEU A 39 -11.94 17.55 14.10
N LYS A 40 -12.72 18.18 13.23
CA LYS A 40 -13.37 19.47 13.41
C LYS A 40 -14.87 19.23 13.54
N VAL A 41 -15.46 19.66 14.65
CA VAL A 41 -16.91 19.63 14.89
C VAL A 41 -17.41 21.05 14.99
N GLU A 42 -18.45 21.39 14.24
CA GLU A 42 -19.00 22.75 14.17
C GLU A 42 -20.49 22.75 14.44
N TYR A 43 -20.94 23.77 15.17
CA TYR A 43 -22.32 24.06 15.42
C TYR A 43 -22.50 25.58 15.43
N LYS A 44 -23.37 26.08 14.55
CA LYS A 44 -23.57 27.53 14.35
C LYS A 44 -22.21 28.22 14.06
N GLN A 45 -21.81 29.20 14.86
CA GLN A 45 -20.54 29.93 14.70
C GLN A 45 -19.40 29.38 15.59
N GLN A 46 -19.60 28.22 16.22
CA GLN A 46 -18.62 27.63 17.13
C GLN A 46 -18.01 26.37 16.53
N ALA A 47 -16.72 26.15 16.80
CA ALA A 47 -15.97 24.99 16.33
C ALA A 47 -15.08 24.40 17.44
N VAL A 48 -15.05 23.08 17.55
CA VAL A 48 -14.09 22.30 18.34
C VAL A 48 -13.18 21.55 17.38
N ARG A 49 -11.87 21.58 17.62
CA ARG A 49 -10.88 20.79 16.87
C ARG A 49 -10.12 19.90 17.84
N HIS A 50 -9.92 18.63 17.48
CA HIS A 50 -9.21 17.68 18.33
C HIS A 50 -8.56 16.56 17.51
N ASN A 51 -7.34 16.17 17.89
CA ASN A 51 -6.70 14.97 17.38
C ASN A 51 -6.93 13.83 18.39
N LEU A 52 -7.53 12.73 17.95
CA LEU A 52 -7.82 11.57 18.80
C LEU A 52 -7.90 10.28 18.00
N ASP A 53 -7.86 9.16 18.70
CA ASP A 53 -8.32 7.87 18.18
C ASP A 53 -9.82 7.70 18.52
N LEU A 54 -10.67 7.55 17.51
CA LEU A 54 -12.12 7.40 17.71
C LEU A 54 -12.50 6.08 18.40
N TYR A 55 -11.62 5.09 18.44
CA TYR A 55 -11.85 3.85 19.20
C TYR A 55 -11.38 3.93 20.65
N ASN A 56 -10.73 5.03 21.06
CA ASN A 56 -10.39 5.27 22.45
C ASN A 56 -11.57 5.91 23.18
N ASN A 57 -12.38 5.09 23.88
CA ASN A 57 -13.59 5.53 24.58
C ASN A 57 -13.33 6.69 25.55
N GLU A 58 -12.22 6.68 26.29
CA GLU A 58 -11.93 7.74 27.27
C GLU A 58 -11.71 9.11 26.60
N SER A 59 -10.98 9.11 25.48
CA SER A 59 -10.68 10.33 24.71
C SER A 59 -11.91 10.81 23.94
N LEU A 60 -12.70 9.87 23.40
CA LEU A 60 -13.97 10.15 22.75
C LEU A 60 -14.97 10.77 23.72
N ASP A 61 -15.15 10.20 24.91
CA ASP A 61 -16.06 10.72 25.94
C ASP A 61 -15.68 12.13 26.38
N LYS A 62 -14.38 12.40 26.56
CA LYS A 62 -13.88 13.75 26.85
C LYS A 62 -14.22 14.73 25.74
N LEU A 63 -14.05 14.33 24.47
CA LEU A 63 -14.41 15.17 23.33
C LEU A 63 -15.92 15.41 23.24
N VAL A 64 -16.74 14.37 23.43
CA VAL A 64 -18.20 14.44 23.44
C VAL A 64 -18.69 15.42 24.51
N ARG A 65 -18.18 15.32 25.74
CA ARG A 65 -18.51 16.26 26.83
C ARG A 65 -18.10 17.68 26.50
N ARG A 66 -16.88 17.88 25.98
CA ARG A 66 -16.37 19.20 25.57
C ARG A 66 -17.23 19.84 24.47
N CYS A 67 -17.69 19.05 23.50
CA CYS A 67 -18.60 19.52 22.46
C CYS A 67 -19.99 19.85 23.04
N ALA A 68 -20.54 18.98 23.88
CA ALA A 68 -21.84 19.20 24.53
C ALA A 68 -21.85 20.50 25.35
N GLU A 69 -20.84 20.72 26.18
CA GLU A 69 -20.68 21.94 26.98
C GLU A 69 -20.50 23.17 26.09
N ARG A 70 -19.58 23.12 25.11
CA ARG A 70 -19.27 24.29 24.27
C ARG A 70 -20.46 24.73 23.43
N PHE A 71 -21.19 23.77 22.88
CA PHE A 71 -22.33 24.02 21.98
C PHE A 71 -23.65 24.18 22.74
N ALA A 72 -23.67 23.99 24.07
CA ALA A 72 -24.86 23.94 24.90
C ALA A 72 -25.91 22.94 24.38
N LEU A 73 -25.44 21.74 24.01
CA LEU A 73 -26.25 20.64 23.50
C LEU A 73 -26.23 19.46 24.47
N GLY A 74 -27.27 18.61 24.42
CA GLY A 74 -27.33 17.42 25.25
C GLY A 74 -26.22 16.42 24.93
N THR A 75 -25.56 15.86 25.95
CA THR A 75 -24.47 14.88 25.77
C THR A 75 -24.91 13.65 24.97
N SER A 76 -26.16 13.18 25.17
CA SER A 76 -26.74 12.05 24.43
C SER A 76 -26.91 12.32 22.94
N TYR A 77 -27.22 13.57 22.57
CA TYR A 77 -27.33 14.01 21.18
C TYR A 77 -25.95 13.99 20.50
N ILE A 78 -24.93 14.55 21.15
CA ILE A 78 -23.55 14.53 20.64
C ILE A 78 -23.03 13.09 20.54
N ALA A 79 -23.24 12.27 21.56
CA ALA A 79 -22.82 10.86 21.56
C ALA A 79 -23.43 10.08 20.38
N SER A 80 -24.72 10.27 20.12
CA SER A 80 -25.41 9.66 18.97
C SER A 80 -24.83 10.10 17.63
N ALA A 81 -24.46 11.39 17.50
CA ALA A 81 -23.82 11.91 16.31
C ALA A 81 -22.45 11.27 16.06
N PHE A 82 -21.61 11.16 17.10
CA PHE A 82 -20.31 10.50 17.03
C PHE A 82 -20.42 9.00 16.71
N ALA A 83 -21.35 8.27 17.33
CA ALA A 83 -21.59 6.86 17.03
C ALA A 83 -21.98 6.65 15.56
N THR A 84 -22.83 7.53 15.02
CA THR A 84 -23.22 7.50 13.59
C THR A 84 -22.03 7.80 12.69
N LEU A 85 -21.21 8.80 13.03
CA LEU A 85 -19.99 9.13 12.28
C LEU A 85 -19.03 7.93 12.23
N ILE A 86 -18.79 7.26 13.36
CA ILE A 86 -17.89 6.10 13.43
C ILE A 86 -18.36 5.00 12.48
N ASN A 87 -19.64 4.63 12.52
CA ASN A 87 -20.20 3.60 11.62
C ASN A 87 -20.04 3.98 10.13
N LEU A 88 -20.22 5.26 9.80
CA LEU A 88 -20.03 5.75 8.43
C LEU A 88 -18.56 5.66 7.99
N LEU A 89 -17.63 6.05 8.86
CA LEU A 89 -16.19 5.96 8.58
C LEU A 89 -15.73 4.51 8.47
N GLU A 90 -16.23 3.60 9.30
CA GLU A 90 -15.98 2.16 9.21
C GLU A 90 -16.45 1.59 7.88
N THR A 91 -17.68 1.92 7.48
CA THR A 91 -18.25 1.49 6.18
C THR A 91 -17.39 2.00 5.03
N TYR A 92 -17.03 3.29 5.06
CA TYR A 92 -16.15 3.89 4.06
C TYR A 92 -14.79 3.20 3.99
N ARG A 93 -14.13 2.92 5.13
CA ARG A 93 -12.85 2.19 5.17
C ARG A 93 -12.97 0.79 4.56
N LEU A 94 -14.04 0.05 4.87
CA LEU A 94 -14.29 -1.27 4.31
C LEU A 94 -14.50 -1.22 2.80
N GLU A 95 -15.20 -0.21 2.29
CA GLU A 95 -15.39 -0.03 0.85
C GLU A 95 -14.07 0.33 0.14
N GLN A 96 -13.28 1.25 0.70
CA GLN A 96 -11.96 1.59 0.16
C GLN A 96 -11.00 0.39 0.19
N LEU A 97 -11.00 -0.43 1.25
CA LEU A 97 -10.23 -1.67 1.29
C LEU A 97 -10.65 -2.66 0.20
N LYS A 98 -11.96 -2.78 -0.10
CA LYS A 98 -12.45 -3.62 -1.19
C LYS A 98 -12.03 -3.10 -2.56
N LEU A 99 -11.98 -1.78 -2.75
CA LEU A 99 -11.50 -1.15 -3.98
C LEU A 99 -10.00 -1.38 -4.16
N LEU A 100 -9.19 -1.18 -3.11
CA LEU A 100 -7.76 -1.51 -3.12
C LEU A 100 -7.51 -3.00 -3.40
N ALA A 101 -8.37 -3.89 -2.89
CA ALA A 101 -8.30 -5.31 -3.18
C ALA A 101 -8.73 -5.67 -4.62
N LYS A 102 -9.66 -4.90 -5.22
CA LYS A 102 -10.11 -5.06 -6.61
C LYS A 102 -9.15 -4.46 -7.63
N GLU A 103 -8.39 -3.43 -7.26
CA GLU A 103 -7.33 -2.82 -8.08
C GLU A 103 -6.05 -3.67 -8.14
N LYS A 104 -5.93 -4.74 -7.34
CA LYS A 104 -4.98 -5.81 -7.67
C LYS A 104 -5.47 -6.45 -8.96
N GLU A 105 -4.83 -6.06 -10.07
CA GLU A 105 -5.15 -6.54 -11.42
C GLU A 105 -5.45 -8.04 -11.40
N PRO A 106 -6.47 -8.52 -12.13
CA PRO A 106 -6.74 -9.94 -12.22
C PRO A 106 -5.47 -10.63 -12.72
N VAL A 107 -4.83 -11.39 -11.83
CA VAL A 107 -3.66 -12.23 -12.13
C VAL A 107 -3.92 -12.93 -13.44
N LYS A 108 -3.08 -12.67 -14.46
CA LYS A 108 -3.26 -13.25 -15.79
C LYS A 108 -3.33 -14.77 -15.64
N GLN A 109 -4.51 -15.34 -15.90
CA GLN A 109 -4.68 -16.79 -15.97
C GLN A 109 -4.31 -17.23 -17.38
N LEU A 110 -3.26 -18.04 -17.49
CA LEU A 110 -2.88 -18.63 -18.77
C LEU A 110 -4.00 -19.55 -19.27
N THR A 111 -4.37 -19.41 -20.53
CA THR A 111 -5.21 -20.40 -21.22
C THR A 111 -4.46 -21.73 -21.35
N GLU A 112 -5.19 -22.82 -21.59
CA GLU A 112 -4.58 -24.14 -21.81
C GLU A 112 -3.60 -24.13 -22.99
N SER A 113 -3.88 -23.34 -24.03
CA SER A 113 -2.99 -23.18 -25.19
C SER A 113 -1.70 -22.46 -24.81
N GLU A 114 -1.81 -21.31 -24.13
CA GLU A 114 -0.63 -20.55 -23.66
C GLU A 114 0.23 -21.37 -22.68
N ARG A 115 -0.41 -22.14 -21.79
CA ARG A 115 0.29 -23.05 -20.87
C ARG A 115 1.08 -24.11 -21.64
N LYS A 116 0.46 -24.76 -22.64
CA LYS A 116 1.16 -25.77 -23.46
C LYS A 116 2.32 -25.18 -24.22
N GLU A 117 2.17 -23.98 -24.78
CA GLU A 117 3.25 -23.28 -25.47
C GLU A 117 4.41 -22.95 -24.53
N ALA A 118 4.12 -22.41 -23.35
CA ALA A 118 5.11 -22.12 -22.32
C ALA A 118 5.83 -23.40 -21.85
N GLU A 119 5.09 -24.48 -21.57
CA GLU A 119 5.67 -25.76 -21.16
C GLU A 119 6.55 -26.38 -22.27
N ALA A 120 6.14 -26.25 -23.54
CA ALA A 120 6.93 -26.71 -24.67
C ALA A 120 8.24 -25.92 -24.78
N PHE A 121 8.20 -24.60 -24.60
CA PHE A 121 9.39 -23.75 -24.57
C PHE A 121 10.34 -24.13 -23.42
N LEU A 122 9.81 -24.32 -22.20
CA LEU A 122 10.58 -24.67 -21.01
C LEU A 122 11.30 -26.04 -21.11
N LYS A 123 10.84 -26.93 -22.00
CA LYS A 123 11.45 -28.24 -22.26
C LYS A 123 12.54 -28.22 -23.34
N GLN A 124 12.75 -27.10 -24.02
CA GLN A 124 13.72 -27.02 -25.11
C GLN A 124 15.17 -27.07 -24.60
N PRO A 125 16.10 -27.69 -25.36
CA PRO A 125 17.52 -27.66 -25.03
C PRO A 125 18.08 -26.24 -25.13
N GLY A 126 19.04 -25.93 -24.26
CA GLY A 126 19.66 -24.61 -24.20
C GLY A 126 18.72 -23.52 -23.66
N LEU A 127 17.81 -23.87 -22.75
CA LEU A 127 16.79 -22.97 -22.21
C LEU A 127 17.35 -21.62 -21.77
N LEU A 128 18.43 -21.61 -20.98
CA LEU A 128 19.05 -20.36 -20.49
C LEU A 128 19.48 -19.43 -21.63
N ARG A 129 20.08 -19.98 -22.70
CA ARG A 129 20.47 -19.20 -23.88
C ARG A 129 19.25 -18.62 -24.58
N ARG A 130 18.23 -19.45 -24.81
CA ARG A 130 16.97 -19.03 -25.47
C ARG A 130 16.24 -17.96 -24.67
N THR A 131 16.13 -18.13 -23.36
CA THR A 131 15.59 -17.12 -22.45
C THR A 131 16.38 -15.83 -22.55
N ASN A 132 17.72 -15.91 -22.53
CA ASN A 132 18.55 -14.71 -22.63
C ASN A 132 18.38 -13.97 -23.97
N GLU A 133 18.22 -14.70 -25.07
CA GLU A 133 17.91 -14.13 -26.39
C GLU A 133 16.56 -13.39 -26.39
N LEU A 134 15.53 -13.98 -25.77
CA LEU A 134 14.20 -13.35 -25.64
C LEU A 134 14.25 -12.09 -24.74
N ILE A 135 15.01 -12.11 -23.65
CA ILE A 135 15.23 -10.93 -22.80
C ILE A 135 15.89 -9.79 -23.61
N GLY A 136 16.84 -10.13 -24.48
CA GLY A 136 17.43 -9.15 -25.39
C GLY A 136 16.41 -8.55 -26.37
N GLN A 137 15.53 -9.39 -26.93
CA GLN A 137 14.48 -8.98 -27.86
C GLN A 137 13.38 -8.14 -27.19
N SER A 138 13.16 -8.29 -25.88
CA SER A 138 12.19 -7.48 -25.13
C SER A 138 12.69 -6.06 -24.80
N GLY A 139 13.91 -5.71 -25.20
CA GLY A 139 14.45 -4.35 -25.06
C GLY A 139 15.58 -4.19 -24.04
N VAL A 140 16.04 -5.26 -23.39
CA VAL A 140 17.17 -5.22 -22.44
C VAL A 140 18.48 -5.50 -23.18
N ILE A 141 19.00 -4.51 -23.91
CA ILE A 141 20.19 -4.66 -24.78
C ILE A 141 21.48 -4.56 -23.94
N GLY A 142 22.44 -5.46 -24.20
CA GLY A 142 23.72 -5.52 -23.47
C GLY A 142 23.62 -6.27 -22.15
N GLU A 143 24.70 -6.22 -21.35
CA GLU A 143 24.77 -6.82 -20.01
C GLU A 143 24.33 -8.30 -19.97
N GLU A 144 24.63 -9.08 -21.02
CA GLU A 144 24.00 -10.39 -21.28
C GLU A 144 24.13 -11.39 -20.12
N ASN A 145 25.28 -11.39 -19.44
CA ASN A 145 25.51 -12.24 -18.28
C ASN A 145 24.72 -11.72 -17.06
N ASN A 146 24.73 -10.40 -16.84
CA ASN A 146 24.12 -9.77 -15.69
C ASN A 146 22.58 -9.80 -15.77
N ARG A 147 21.99 -9.58 -16.95
CA ARG A 147 20.54 -9.63 -17.15
C ARG A 147 19.99 -11.05 -16.92
N LEU A 148 20.70 -12.07 -17.39
CA LEU A 148 20.29 -13.47 -17.18
C LEU A 148 20.45 -13.87 -15.71
N LEU A 149 21.57 -13.51 -15.07
CA LEU A 149 21.79 -13.77 -13.65
C LEU A 149 20.70 -13.11 -12.80
N MET A 150 20.40 -11.84 -13.07
CA MET A 150 19.37 -11.09 -12.36
C MET A 150 17.98 -11.70 -12.56
N TYR A 151 17.64 -12.12 -13.79
CA TYR A 151 16.38 -12.83 -14.06
C TYR A 151 16.24 -14.13 -13.26
N LEU A 152 17.32 -14.92 -13.15
CA LEU A 152 17.34 -16.14 -12.35
C LEU A 152 17.16 -15.84 -10.85
N VAL A 153 17.80 -14.79 -10.35
CA VAL A 153 17.60 -14.32 -8.98
C VAL A 153 16.15 -13.89 -8.76
N PHE A 154 15.56 -13.10 -9.67
CA PHE A 154 14.19 -12.61 -9.52
C PHE A 154 13.13 -13.72 -9.58
N THR A 155 13.37 -14.75 -10.40
CA THR A 155 12.47 -15.92 -10.48
C THR A 155 12.64 -16.87 -9.30
N SER A 156 13.79 -16.86 -8.61
CA SER A 156 14.01 -17.65 -7.39
C SER A 156 13.07 -17.29 -6.23
N ARG A 157 12.37 -16.13 -6.28
CA ARG A 157 11.36 -15.71 -5.28
C ARG A 157 10.25 -16.76 -5.02
N LYS A 158 10.03 -17.69 -5.94
CA LYS A 158 9.04 -18.79 -5.83
C LYS A 158 9.64 -20.06 -5.19
N ARG A 159 10.93 -20.10 -4.90
CA ARG A 159 11.62 -21.20 -4.20
C ARG A 159 11.46 -21.05 -2.69
N GLU A 160 11.79 -22.12 -1.96
CA GLU A 160 11.84 -22.14 -0.50
C GLU A 160 12.93 -21.19 0.03
N GLU A 161 14.09 -21.22 -0.63
CA GLU A 161 15.22 -20.33 -0.35
C GLU A 161 15.45 -19.41 -1.57
N PRO A 162 14.88 -18.19 -1.56
CA PRO A 162 15.10 -17.22 -2.63
C PRO A 162 16.52 -16.64 -2.58
N LEU A 163 17.03 -16.29 -3.75
CA LEU A 163 18.30 -15.61 -3.92
C LEU A 163 18.11 -14.09 -3.86
N HIS A 164 19.19 -13.39 -3.51
CA HIS A 164 19.25 -11.92 -3.48
C HIS A 164 20.43 -11.44 -4.32
N VAL A 165 20.28 -10.28 -4.97
CA VAL A 165 21.33 -9.66 -5.79
C VAL A 165 21.51 -8.21 -5.38
N ILE A 166 22.76 -7.76 -5.36
CA ILE A 166 23.14 -6.37 -5.13
C ILE A 166 23.97 -5.92 -6.33
N SER A 167 23.56 -4.82 -6.97
CA SER A 167 24.29 -4.23 -8.10
C SER A 167 25.15 -3.06 -7.61
N LEU A 168 26.47 -3.26 -7.60
CA LEU A 168 27.46 -2.23 -7.24
C LEU A 168 28.11 -1.65 -8.49
N GLY A 169 28.28 -0.33 -8.53
CA GLY A 169 28.99 0.34 -9.62
C GLY A 169 28.81 1.85 -9.58
N SER A 170 29.64 2.59 -10.34
CA SER A 170 29.62 4.06 -10.38
C SER A 170 28.26 4.62 -10.77
N SER A 171 27.95 5.85 -10.35
CA SER A 171 26.71 6.52 -10.77
C SER A 171 26.63 6.63 -12.30
N GLY A 172 25.42 6.49 -12.86
CA GLY A 172 25.19 6.58 -14.31
C GLY A 172 25.53 5.34 -15.15
N THR A 173 26.01 4.24 -14.56
CA THR A 173 26.38 3.01 -15.30
C THR A 173 25.19 2.11 -15.69
N GLY A 174 23.94 2.61 -15.62
CA GLY A 174 22.77 1.84 -16.05
C GLY A 174 22.29 0.73 -15.10
N LYS A 175 22.75 0.68 -13.84
CA LYS A 175 22.34 -0.35 -12.85
C LYS A 175 20.83 -0.35 -12.59
N THR A 176 20.27 0.82 -12.28
CA THR A 176 18.83 0.99 -12.06
C THR A 176 18.05 0.59 -13.30
N HIS A 177 18.53 1.01 -14.48
CA HIS A 177 17.90 0.65 -15.74
C HIS A 177 17.87 -0.87 -15.98
N LEU A 178 18.97 -1.57 -15.72
CA LEU A 178 19.02 -3.03 -15.83
C LEU A 178 18.05 -3.70 -14.84
N GLN A 179 18.03 -3.24 -13.59
CA GLN A 179 17.14 -3.74 -12.54
C GLN A 179 15.66 -3.55 -12.90
N GLU A 180 15.28 -2.34 -13.31
CA GLU A 180 13.91 -2.01 -13.74
C GLU A 180 13.49 -2.90 -14.92
N LYS A 181 14.33 -2.98 -15.95
CA LYS A 181 13.99 -3.69 -17.19
C LYS A 181 13.90 -5.19 -17.02
N VAL A 182 14.77 -5.79 -16.21
CA VAL A 182 14.63 -7.20 -15.84
C VAL A 182 13.44 -7.41 -14.90
N GLY A 183 13.13 -6.42 -14.05
CA GLY A 183 11.97 -6.42 -13.16
C GLY A 183 10.63 -6.44 -13.91
N GLU A 184 10.53 -5.75 -15.04
CA GLU A 184 9.36 -5.75 -15.93
C GLU A 184 9.00 -7.15 -16.49
N LEU A 185 9.93 -8.11 -16.44
CA LEU A 185 9.69 -9.50 -16.87
C LEU A 185 8.96 -10.35 -15.81
N ILE A 186 8.80 -9.81 -14.61
CA ILE A 186 8.08 -10.45 -13.51
C ILE A 186 6.62 -9.94 -13.53
N PRO A 187 5.62 -10.80 -13.24
CA PRO A 187 4.23 -10.37 -13.16
C PRO A 187 4.11 -9.14 -12.25
N VAL A 188 3.44 -8.09 -12.74
CA VAL A 188 3.39 -6.77 -12.08
C VAL A 188 2.83 -6.86 -10.68
N GLU A 189 1.87 -7.76 -10.45
CA GLU A 189 1.29 -8.06 -9.15
C GLU A 189 2.29 -8.62 -8.14
N ASP A 190 3.40 -9.19 -8.62
CA ASP A 190 4.47 -9.78 -7.82
C ASP A 190 5.65 -8.83 -7.58
N VAL A 191 5.68 -7.64 -8.16
CA VAL A 191 6.77 -6.67 -8.03
C VAL A 191 6.39 -5.56 -7.05
N ILE A 192 7.29 -5.27 -6.11
CA ILE A 192 7.20 -4.14 -5.17
C ILE A 192 8.44 -3.29 -5.36
N GLN A 193 8.27 -2.05 -5.84
CA GLN A 193 9.36 -1.09 -5.98
C GLN A 193 9.38 -0.14 -4.77
N ILE A 194 10.57 0.01 -4.17
CA ILE A 194 10.81 0.89 -3.02
C ILE A 194 11.91 1.87 -3.43
N THR A 195 11.52 3.12 -3.70
CA THR A 195 12.41 4.21 -4.12
C THR A 195 13.10 4.89 -2.92
N SER A 196 12.58 4.72 -1.71
CA SER A 196 13.18 5.20 -0.47
C SER A 196 12.77 4.31 0.71
N LEU A 197 13.76 3.78 1.42
CA LEU A 197 13.54 3.09 2.69
C LEU A 197 13.27 4.12 3.79
N LEU A 198 12.02 4.59 3.89
CA LEU A 198 11.57 5.17 5.17
C LEU A 198 11.54 4.01 6.18
N GLU A 199 12.16 4.20 7.35
CA GLU A 199 12.35 3.23 8.45
C GLU A 199 11.11 2.38 8.80
N ASN A 200 9.91 2.82 8.42
CA ASN A 200 8.63 2.19 8.75
C ASN A 200 7.87 1.60 7.55
N ALA A 201 8.41 1.62 6.32
CA ALA A 201 7.69 1.16 5.13
C ALA A 201 7.33 -0.34 5.21
N PHE A 202 8.20 -1.17 5.79
CA PHE A 202 7.95 -2.60 5.90
C PHE A 202 6.97 -3.00 7.01
N TYR A 203 6.80 -2.16 8.04
CA TYR A 203 5.88 -2.43 9.15
C TYR A 203 4.40 -2.46 8.74
N TYR A 204 4.09 -1.87 7.58
CA TYR A 204 2.72 -1.81 7.07
C TYR A 204 2.31 -3.03 6.23
N PHE A 205 3.28 -3.86 5.80
CA PHE A 205 2.93 -5.10 5.07
C PHE A 205 2.43 -6.18 6.05
N GLY A 206 1.31 -6.79 5.71
CA GLY A 206 0.80 -7.95 6.44
C GLY A 206 1.78 -9.13 6.39
N LYS A 207 1.73 -10.03 7.39
CA LYS A 207 2.67 -11.16 7.56
C LYS A 207 2.90 -12.05 6.32
N GLN A 208 2.00 -12.07 5.35
CA GLN A 208 2.08 -12.89 4.14
C GLN A 208 2.17 -12.06 2.85
N GLU A 209 2.10 -10.73 2.93
CA GLU A 209 2.00 -9.88 1.72
C GLU A 209 3.29 -9.83 0.92
N LEU A 210 4.44 -10.03 1.59
CA LEU A 210 5.76 -10.07 0.95
C LEU A 210 6.13 -11.47 0.42
N LYS A 211 5.34 -12.50 0.73
CA LYS A 211 5.68 -13.87 0.33
C LYS A 211 5.63 -13.98 -1.20
N HIS A 212 6.70 -14.52 -1.78
CA HIS A 212 6.88 -14.70 -3.21
C HIS A 212 6.84 -13.40 -4.05
N LYS A 213 7.06 -12.24 -3.40
CA LYS A 213 7.19 -10.95 -4.07
C LYS A 213 8.66 -10.66 -4.39
N LEU A 214 8.88 -9.96 -5.50
CA LEU A 214 10.15 -9.35 -5.85
C LEU A 214 10.16 -7.94 -5.26
N ILE A 215 11.05 -7.69 -4.31
CA ILE A 215 11.25 -6.35 -3.74
C ILE A 215 12.46 -5.73 -4.43
N LEU A 216 12.25 -4.61 -5.13
CA LEU A 216 13.28 -3.83 -5.79
C LEU A 216 13.56 -2.59 -4.96
N ILE A 217 14.81 -2.42 -4.52
CA ILE A 217 15.27 -1.31 -3.70
C ILE A 217 16.29 -0.53 -4.52
N GLU A 218 16.11 0.79 -4.67
CA GLU A 218 17.01 1.63 -5.46
C GLU A 218 18.15 2.21 -4.63
N ASP A 219 17.85 2.72 -3.43
CA ASP A 219 18.83 3.34 -2.55
C ASP A 219 18.92 2.56 -1.23
N LEU A 220 20.08 1.95 -1.03
CA LEU A 220 20.37 1.10 0.13
C LEU A 220 21.15 1.87 1.22
N ASP A 221 21.51 3.14 0.98
CA ASP A 221 22.30 3.94 1.92
C ASP A 221 21.55 4.21 3.25
N GLY A 222 20.22 4.03 3.26
CA GLY A 222 19.38 4.03 4.48
C GLY A 222 19.04 2.65 5.07
N ALA A 223 19.47 1.55 4.45
CA ALA A 223 19.07 0.18 4.85
C ALA A 223 19.92 -0.43 5.97
N GLY A 224 21.08 0.19 6.27
CA GLY A 224 22.07 -0.35 7.20
C GLY A 224 21.54 -0.57 8.62
N GLU A 225 20.59 0.26 9.08
CA GLU A 225 20.01 0.12 10.42
C GLU A 225 18.85 -0.90 10.48
N VAL A 226 18.14 -1.13 9.37
CA VAL A 226 16.93 -1.99 9.34
C VAL A 226 17.27 -3.48 9.18
N LEU A 227 18.40 -3.79 8.55
CA LEU A 227 18.80 -5.18 8.25
C LEU A 227 19.70 -5.83 9.31
N LEU A 228 20.20 -5.04 10.29
CA LEU A 228 21.15 -5.50 11.31
C LEU A 228 20.55 -5.73 12.69
N ASP A 229 19.26 -5.48 12.91
CA ASP A 229 18.58 -5.87 14.15
C ASP A 229 18.29 -7.38 14.13
N ARG A 230 19.30 -8.15 14.57
CA ARG A 230 19.16 -9.52 15.07
C ARG A 230 19.17 -9.52 16.60
#